data_AF-A0A0C9MML3-F1
#
_entry.id   AF-A0A0C9MML3-F1
#
_cell.length_a   1.000
_cell.length_b   1.000
_cell.length_c   1.000
_cell.angle_alpha   90.00
_cell.angle_beta   90.00
_cell.angle_gamma   90.00
#
_symmetry.space_group_name_H-M   'P 1'
#
loop_
_entity.id
_entity.type
_entity.pdbx_description
1 polymer ?
#
loop_
_entity_poly.entity_id
_entity_poly.type
_entity_poly.pdbx_seq_one_letter_code
_entity_poly.pdbx_strand_id
1 'polypeptide(L)'
;MATLYFLSQYLSSIIHSPPQQCQSLQDIYSTAKHLWYQQRYSEAYRIFHALGEKHQYKTSTCAWYQIQCLLALNHWHQAVLACLEQATKSAPDQWYLIAADIYMDQGDYTLAWETLNRAPDFTNILHAKRLAYEGIQHPSCVRRNDILDKLPYDVAIHVFLCLDLPSLVRCTRVSKRWRQYLVYSPQLWNELEFSKQAADLPISTINAYLSRLGKMPLTKLVIQHQQADGDGILMALAQRQCYRIKSLIISDMICTPALFFNALEYIGSTLDTFHWGGVSLRLNDLIDALSKMCIQLKHLIVHDCFTSLHDARLHNGATYRLENFGDKFPTSFTKTIENLSLLPHIESLELTGIHGLTASHLASIVIRCPNMRKIVLKRCLVNIIPVLNILQAYCPKLQHLEYERNRYCQQFDQYSAAPGRQANEKMHDPLFNKPHYPWKHVKIHLTHLLTDNVIKNLLHGSASTLETLDLWGNIIISDQGLLNDTPMKNLKSLLLRECYSLTSKGVSTLLSQSPQLEHVNLSHLAIIDDDVLCHLASCQKLQTLDLSYANLTVSDETFRHFIDQRLHSLKSLALDYTNISKELLCYSMMKLKCGAV
;
A
#
# COMPACT_ATOMS: atom_id res chain seq x y z
N MET A 1 -1.95 -51.29 48.84
CA MET A 1 -2.69 -52.54 49.13
C MET A 1 -4.18 -52.31 49.34
N ALA A 2 -4.63 -51.41 50.22
CA ALA A 2 -6.07 -51.11 50.39
C ALA A 2 -6.77 -50.64 49.09
N THR A 3 -6.15 -49.77 48.30
CA THR A 3 -6.67 -49.31 47.00
C THR A 3 -6.81 -50.41 45.94
N LEU A 4 -5.87 -51.36 45.89
CA LEU A 4 -5.91 -52.51 44.98
C LEU A 4 -6.97 -53.55 45.42
N TYR A 5 -7.21 -53.69 46.73
CA TYR A 5 -8.24 -54.57 47.29
C TYR A 5 -9.67 -54.06 46.98
N PHE A 6 -9.90 -52.75 47.10
CA PHE A 6 -11.18 -52.14 46.70
C PHE A 6 -11.44 -52.25 45.19
N LEU A 7 -10.39 -52.09 44.37
CA LEU A 7 -10.49 -52.28 42.92
C LEU A 7 -10.73 -53.75 42.53
N SER A 8 -10.12 -54.72 43.22
CA SER A 8 -10.35 -56.13 42.94
C SER A 8 -11.78 -56.58 43.32
N GLN A 9 -12.34 -56.05 44.42
CA GLN A 9 -13.76 -56.21 44.75
C GLN A 9 -14.69 -55.49 43.75
N TYR A 10 -14.28 -54.33 43.24
CA TYR A 10 -15.04 -53.61 42.22
C TYR A 10 -15.03 -54.37 40.88
N LEU A 11 -13.88 -54.94 40.49
CA LEU A 11 -13.73 -55.79 39.31
C LEU A 11 -14.55 -57.07 39.39
N SER A 12 -14.59 -57.74 40.56
CA SER A 12 -15.43 -58.93 40.75
C SER A 12 -16.93 -58.62 40.76
N SER A 13 -17.32 -57.39 41.09
CA SER A 13 -18.71 -56.93 40.98
C SER A 13 -19.15 -56.64 39.54
N ILE A 14 -18.20 -56.34 38.65
CA ILE A 14 -18.46 -55.97 37.25
C ILE A 14 -18.31 -57.17 36.31
N ILE A 15 -17.32 -58.04 36.55
CA ILE A 15 -16.98 -59.18 35.71
C ILE A 15 -17.39 -60.45 36.46
N HIS A 16 -18.40 -61.18 35.98
CA HIS A 16 -18.89 -62.42 36.62
C HIS A 16 -17.92 -63.62 36.55
N SER A 17 -16.68 -63.41 36.09
CA SER A 17 -15.54 -64.36 36.11
C SER A 17 -14.25 -63.61 35.76
N PRO A 18 -13.51 -63.03 36.73
CA PRO A 18 -12.30 -62.27 36.41
C PRO A 18 -11.15 -63.19 35.97
N PRO A 19 -10.49 -62.92 34.83
CA PRO A 19 -9.26 -63.62 34.48
C PRO A 19 -8.11 -63.04 35.33
N GLN A 20 -7.55 -63.88 36.20
CA GLN A 20 -6.32 -63.66 37.01
C GLN A 20 -6.39 -62.63 38.16
N GLN A 21 -5.63 -62.92 39.23
CA GLN A 21 -5.39 -62.00 40.35
C GLN A 21 -4.60 -60.78 39.86
N CYS A 22 -5.28 -59.65 39.66
CA CYS A 22 -4.62 -58.38 39.31
C CYS A 22 -3.77 -57.88 40.49
N GLN A 23 -2.45 -57.75 40.31
CA GLN A 23 -1.53 -57.30 41.37
C GLN A 23 -1.11 -55.83 41.21
N SER A 24 -1.32 -55.23 40.02
CA SER A 24 -0.97 -53.84 39.72
C SER A 24 -2.08 -53.10 38.95
N LEU A 25 -2.04 -51.75 38.96
CA LEU A 25 -2.93 -50.91 38.12
C LEU A 25 -2.73 -51.16 36.62
N GLN A 26 -1.55 -51.61 36.21
CA GLN A 26 -1.25 -51.97 34.81
C GLN A 26 -1.98 -53.26 34.40
N ASP A 27 -2.15 -54.23 35.30
CA ASP A 27 -2.90 -55.47 35.05
C ASP A 27 -4.40 -55.20 34.92
N ILE A 28 -4.92 -54.25 35.69
CA ILE A 28 -6.31 -53.81 35.60
C ILE A 28 -6.53 -53.08 34.26
N TYR A 29 -5.57 -52.26 33.84
CA TYR A 29 -5.61 -51.57 32.55
C TYR A 29 -5.51 -52.55 31.36
N SER A 30 -4.68 -53.59 31.44
CA SER A 30 -4.61 -54.63 30.39
C SER A 30 -5.89 -55.47 30.34
N THR A 31 -6.50 -55.77 31.49
CA THR A 31 -7.81 -56.44 31.58
C THR A 31 -8.91 -55.61 30.91
N ALA A 32 -8.95 -54.29 31.16
CA ALA A 32 -9.89 -53.38 30.51
C ALA A 32 -9.73 -53.35 28.98
N LYS A 33 -8.48 -53.35 28.48
CA LYS A 33 -8.20 -53.47 27.05
C LYS A 33 -8.67 -54.80 26.49
N HIS A 34 -8.44 -55.90 27.19
CA HIS A 34 -8.90 -57.22 26.76
C HIS A 34 -10.42 -57.29 26.65
N LEU A 35 -11.14 -56.72 27.63
CA LEU A 35 -12.61 -56.59 27.58
C LEU A 35 -13.09 -55.74 26.41
N TRP A 36 -12.38 -54.65 26.09
CA TRP A 36 -12.67 -53.84 24.91
C TRP A 36 -12.51 -54.64 23.60
N TYR A 37 -11.43 -55.43 23.46
CA TYR A 37 -11.25 -56.32 22.30
C TYR A 37 -12.32 -57.42 22.21
N GLN A 38 -12.87 -57.87 23.34
CA GLN A 38 -13.98 -58.82 23.41
C GLN A 38 -15.36 -58.17 23.20
N GLN A 39 -15.43 -56.90 22.77
CA GLN A 39 -16.66 -56.14 22.58
C GLN A 39 -17.52 -55.96 23.85
N ARG A 40 -16.94 -56.15 25.05
CA ARG A 40 -17.59 -55.93 26.35
C ARG A 40 -17.41 -54.49 26.80
N TYR A 41 -17.95 -53.56 26.01
CA TYR A 41 -17.67 -52.12 26.13
C TYR A 41 -18.17 -51.49 27.43
N SER A 42 -19.30 -51.92 27.97
CA SER A 42 -19.87 -51.39 29.21
C SER A 42 -18.99 -51.69 30.43
N GLU A 43 -18.43 -52.89 30.49
CA GLU A 43 -17.52 -53.32 31.54
C GLU A 43 -16.16 -52.65 31.40
N ALA A 44 -15.63 -52.60 30.17
CA ALA A 44 -14.39 -51.89 29.86
C ALA A 44 -14.49 -50.40 30.26
N TYR A 45 -15.59 -49.73 29.93
CA TYR A 45 -15.84 -48.32 30.28
C TYR A 45 -15.76 -48.08 31.79
N ARG A 46 -16.43 -48.91 32.61
CA ARG A 46 -16.44 -48.75 34.07
C ARG A 46 -15.03 -48.86 34.66
N ILE A 47 -14.22 -49.77 34.12
CA ILE A 47 -12.84 -49.97 34.59
C ILE A 47 -11.95 -48.79 34.16
N PHE A 48 -12.04 -48.34 32.90
CA PHE A 48 -11.30 -47.17 32.44
C PHE A 48 -11.71 -45.89 33.18
N HIS A 49 -12.99 -45.72 33.50
CA HIS A 49 -13.48 -44.59 34.29
C HIS A 49 -12.92 -44.61 35.73
N ALA A 50 -12.97 -45.76 36.40
CA ALA A 50 -12.39 -45.91 37.74
C ALA A 50 -10.87 -45.66 37.73
N LEU A 51 -10.14 -46.19 36.75
CA LEU A 51 -8.69 -45.97 36.63
C LEU A 51 -8.35 -44.49 36.36
N GLY A 52 -9.09 -43.84 35.46
CA GLY A 52 -8.85 -42.46 35.06
C GLY A 52 -9.24 -41.44 36.13
N GLU A 53 -10.48 -41.48 36.61
CA GLU A 53 -11.03 -40.44 37.50
C GLU A 53 -10.67 -40.66 38.97
N LYS A 54 -10.76 -41.90 39.48
CA LYS A 54 -10.53 -42.18 40.91
C LYS A 54 -9.06 -42.39 41.24
N HIS A 55 -8.27 -42.91 40.30
CA HIS A 55 -6.88 -43.30 40.54
C HIS A 55 -5.86 -42.50 39.71
N GLN A 56 -6.32 -41.56 38.88
CA GLN A 56 -5.47 -40.70 38.04
C GLN A 56 -4.41 -41.48 37.22
N TYR A 57 -4.72 -42.73 36.87
CA TYR A 57 -3.78 -43.62 36.19
C TYR A 57 -3.97 -43.51 34.68
N LYS A 58 -2.92 -43.04 33.97
CA LYS A 58 -2.89 -42.86 32.50
C LYS A 58 -4.15 -42.15 31.96
N THR A 59 -4.53 -41.05 32.60
CA THR A 59 -5.78 -40.31 32.42
C THR A 59 -6.17 -40.09 30.95
N SER A 60 -5.25 -39.59 30.11
CA SER A 60 -5.51 -39.34 28.68
C SER A 60 -5.86 -40.61 27.90
N THR A 61 -5.13 -41.70 28.10
CA THR A 61 -5.40 -42.96 27.41
C THR A 61 -6.68 -43.63 27.93
N CYS A 62 -6.96 -43.52 29.23
CA CYS A 62 -8.21 -44.01 29.82
C CYS A 62 -9.40 -43.22 29.27
N ALA A 63 -9.30 -41.90 29.15
CA ALA A 63 -10.33 -41.05 28.54
C ALA A 63 -10.56 -41.44 27.06
N TRP A 64 -9.50 -41.71 26.30
CA TRP A 64 -9.62 -42.18 24.91
C TRP A 64 -10.44 -43.47 24.82
N TYR A 65 -10.11 -44.49 25.62
CA TYR A 65 -10.88 -45.74 25.62
C TYR A 65 -12.31 -45.56 26.14
N GLN A 66 -12.55 -44.66 27.09
CA GLN A 66 -13.92 -44.33 27.53
C GLN A 66 -14.76 -43.78 26.37
N ILE A 67 -14.22 -42.82 25.60
CA ILE A 67 -14.87 -42.26 24.41
C ILE A 67 -15.15 -43.35 23.37
N GLN A 68 -14.17 -44.22 23.09
CA GLN A 68 -14.36 -45.34 22.14
C GLN A 68 -15.44 -46.33 22.60
N CYS A 69 -15.51 -46.62 23.91
CA CYS A 69 -16.58 -47.47 24.46
C CYS A 69 -17.95 -46.80 24.31
N LEU A 70 -18.06 -45.50 24.56
CA LEU A 70 -19.31 -44.75 24.37
C LEU A 70 -19.76 -44.74 22.92
N LEU A 71 -18.83 -44.56 21.97
CA LEU A 71 -19.13 -44.64 20.54
C LEU A 71 -19.60 -46.04 20.12
N ALA A 72 -18.93 -47.10 20.60
CA ALA A 72 -19.34 -48.48 20.32
C ALA A 72 -20.71 -48.85 20.93
N LEU A 73 -21.09 -48.19 22.02
CA LEU A 73 -22.41 -48.31 22.66
C LEU A 73 -23.46 -47.36 22.07
N ASN A 74 -23.12 -46.62 21.00
CA ASN A 74 -23.98 -45.63 20.35
C ASN A 74 -24.39 -44.42 21.23
N HIS A 75 -23.61 -44.11 22.26
CA HIS A 75 -23.78 -42.94 23.12
C HIS A 75 -22.90 -41.75 22.67
N TRP A 76 -23.02 -41.37 21.39
CA TRP A 76 -22.14 -40.38 20.76
C TRP A 76 -22.20 -38.98 21.40
N HIS A 77 -23.38 -38.51 21.85
CA HIS A 77 -23.50 -37.23 22.56
C HIS A 77 -22.65 -37.19 23.85
N GLN A 78 -22.64 -38.29 24.62
CA GLN A 78 -21.84 -38.40 25.83
C GLN A 78 -20.35 -38.47 25.50
N ALA A 79 -19.99 -39.12 24.39
CA ALA A 79 -18.62 -39.18 23.88
C ALA A 79 -18.09 -37.77 23.56
N VAL A 80 -18.88 -36.92 22.88
CA VAL A 80 -18.51 -35.53 22.58
C VAL A 80 -18.34 -34.71 23.86
N LEU A 81 -19.25 -34.82 24.82
CA LEU A 81 -19.14 -34.11 26.10
C LEU A 81 -17.86 -34.50 26.84
N ALA A 82 -17.51 -35.79 26.85
CA ALA A 82 -16.27 -36.28 27.43
C ALA A 82 -15.03 -35.73 26.70
N CYS A 83 -15.05 -35.62 25.36
CA CYS A 83 -13.98 -34.96 24.60
C CYS A 83 -13.81 -33.49 25.03
N LEU A 84 -14.90 -32.73 25.09
CA LEU A 84 -14.85 -31.30 25.43
C LEU A 84 -14.39 -31.07 26.87
N GLU A 85 -14.81 -31.92 27.81
CA GLU A 85 -14.32 -31.89 29.18
C GLU A 85 -12.81 -32.16 29.22
N GLN A 86 -12.35 -33.18 28.48
CA GLN A 86 -10.93 -33.53 28.46
C GLN A 86 -10.06 -32.48 27.76
N ALA A 87 -10.61 -31.75 26.79
CA ALA A 87 -9.95 -30.62 26.14
C ALA A 87 -9.58 -29.50 27.14
N THR A 88 -10.31 -29.36 28.26
CA THR A 88 -9.97 -28.42 29.34
C THR A 88 -8.90 -28.95 30.29
N LYS A 89 -8.72 -30.28 30.38
CA LYS A 89 -7.85 -30.97 31.34
C LYS A 89 -6.47 -31.35 30.76
N SER A 90 -6.39 -31.81 29.51
CA SER A 90 -5.15 -32.33 28.92
C SER A 90 -5.15 -32.26 27.38
N ALA A 91 -4.05 -31.79 26.77
CA ALA A 91 -3.82 -31.79 25.30
C ALA A 91 -5.04 -31.32 24.46
N PRO A 92 -5.32 -30.01 24.40
CA PRO A 92 -6.61 -29.50 23.92
C PRO A 92 -6.91 -29.84 22.45
N ASP A 93 -5.90 -29.90 21.59
CA ASP A 93 -6.02 -30.06 20.14
C ASP A 93 -6.64 -31.40 19.72
N GLN A 94 -6.15 -32.50 20.28
CA GLN A 94 -6.59 -33.84 19.90
C GLN A 94 -8.08 -34.07 20.22
N TRP A 95 -8.56 -33.54 21.35
CA TRP A 95 -9.96 -33.74 21.76
C TRP A 95 -10.96 -32.90 20.97
N TYR A 96 -10.58 -31.69 20.55
CA TYR A 96 -11.41 -30.90 19.63
C TYR A 96 -11.53 -31.58 18.25
N LEU A 97 -10.45 -32.20 17.76
CA LEU A 97 -10.48 -32.96 16.50
C LEU A 97 -11.39 -34.18 16.62
N ILE A 98 -11.26 -34.99 17.67
CA ILE A 98 -12.12 -36.16 17.89
C ILE A 98 -13.60 -35.76 18.04
N ALA A 99 -13.89 -34.68 18.79
CA ALA A 99 -15.25 -34.18 18.92
C ALA A 99 -15.83 -33.73 17.57
N ALA A 100 -15.02 -33.06 16.74
CA ALA A 100 -15.44 -32.64 15.41
C ALA A 100 -15.68 -33.83 14.48
N ASP A 101 -14.82 -34.85 14.50
CA ASP A 101 -14.97 -36.07 13.72
C ASP A 101 -16.28 -36.80 14.08
N ILE A 102 -16.60 -36.92 15.38
CA ILE A 102 -17.87 -37.52 15.82
C ILE A 102 -19.07 -36.75 15.25
N TYR A 103 -19.04 -35.41 15.27
CA TYR A 103 -20.11 -34.61 14.67
C TYR A 103 -20.19 -34.77 13.15
N MET A 104 -19.05 -34.83 12.46
CA MET A 104 -19.00 -35.04 11.01
C MET A 104 -19.53 -36.42 10.61
N ASP A 105 -19.23 -37.48 11.38
CA ASP A 105 -19.76 -38.83 11.17
C ASP A 105 -21.29 -38.91 11.32
N GLN A 106 -21.86 -38.07 12.19
CA GLN A 106 -23.33 -37.94 12.34
C GLN A 106 -23.96 -36.99 11.31
N GLY A 107 -23.17 -36.37 10.43
CA GLY A 107 -23.63 -35.41 9.44
C GLY A 107 -23.93 -34.01 9.98
N ASP A 108 -23.59 -33.71 11.24
CA ASP A 108 -23.75 -32.37 11.84
C ASP A 108 -22.47 -31.54 11.66
N TYR A 109 -22.22 -31.16 10.41
CA TYR A 109 -21.06 -30.36 10.04
C TYR A 109 -21.07 -28.95 10.67
N THR A 110 -22.24 -28.44 11.05
CA THR A 110 -22.38 -27.14 11.74
C THR A 110 -21.78 -27.17 13.13
N LEU A 111 -22.13 -28.17 13.95
CA LEU A 111 -21.56 -28.32 15.29
C LEU A 111 -20.08 -28.70 15.24
N ALA A 112 -19.64 -29.47 14.24
CA ALA A 112 -18.23 -29.75 14.00
C ALA A 112 -17.43 -28.45 13.77
N TRP A 113 -17.92 -27.58 12.88
CA TRP A 113 -17.29 -26.29 12.57
C TRP A 113 -17.24 -25.35 13.80
N GLU A 114 -18.33 -25.26 14.56
CA GLU A 114 -18.35 -24.45 15.79
C GLU A 114 -17.36 -24.96 16.84
N THR A 115 -17.26 -26.28 17.00
CA THR A 115 -16.32 -26.94 17.94
C THR A 115 -14.87 -26.64 17.57
N LEU A 116 -14.52 -26.75 16.29
CA LEU A 116 -13.19 -26.44 15.79
C LEU A 116 -12.83 -24.96 15.90
N ASN A 117 -13.80 -24.03 15.82
CA ASN A 117 -13.55 -22.60 16.02
C ASN A 117 -13.24 -22.22 17.47
N ARG A 118 -13.62 -23.05 18.44
CA ARG A 118 -13.25 -22.86 19.85
C ARG A 118 -11.87 -23.41 20.19
N ALA A 119 -11.29 -24.22 19.31
CA ALA A 119 -10.01 -24.86 19.51
C ALA A 119 -8.83 -23.86 19.33
N PRO A 120 -7.71 -24.02 20.06
CA PRO A 120 -6.52 -23.18 19.88
C PRO A 120 -5.87 -23.41 18.51
N ASP A 121 -5.11 -22.44 17.99
CA ASP A 121 -4.56 -22.49 16.63
C ASP A 121 -3.43 -23.53 16.45
N PHE A 122 -3.77 -24.68 15.87
CA PHE A 122 -2.84 -25.73 15.43
C PHE A 122 -3.05 -26.10 13.94
N THR A 123 -2.01 -26.58 13.26
CA THR A 123 -2.03 -26.89 11.81
C THR A 123 -3.09 -27.91 11.41
N ASN A 124 -3.33 -28.94 12.25
CA ASN A 124 -4.30 -30.00 11.95
C ASN A 124 -5.76 -29.51 12.05
N ILE A 125 -6.02 -28.48 12.86
CA ILE A 125 -7.36 -27.90 13.05
C ILE A 125 -7.79 -27.13 11.80
N LEU A 126 -6.88 -26.49 11.08
CA LEU A 126 -7.23 -25.76 9.85
C LEU A 126 -7.76 -26.71 8.77
N HIS A 127 -7.17 -27.90 8.63
CA HIS A 127 -7.63 -28.93 7.70
C HIS A 127 -9.01 -29.47 8.09
N ALA A 128 -9.21 -29.83 9.36
CA ALA A 128 -10.51 -30.29 9.86
C ALA A 128 -11.59 -29.21 9.73
N LYS A 129 -11.25 -27.93 9.95
CA LYS A 129 -12.15 -26.79 9.71
C LYS A 129 -12.62 -26.81 8.26
N ARG A 130 -11.69 -26.88 7.31
CA ARG A 130 -12.01 -26.91 5.89
C ARG A 130 -12.96 -28.06 5.53
N LEU A 131 -12.70 -29.27 6.03
CA LEU A 131 -13.57 -30.43 5.81
C LEU A 131 -14.98 -30.22 6.38
N ALA A 132 -15.09 -29.71 7.61
CA ALA A 132 -16.39 -29.41 8.21
C ALA A 132 -17.14 -28.34 7.40
N TYR A 133 -16.44 -27.30 6.92
CA TYR A 133 -17.05 -26.25 6.09
C TYR A 133 -17.56 -26.78 4.76
N GLU A 134 -16.77 -27.63 4.07
CA GLU A 134 -17.16 -28.27 2.82
C GLU A 134 -18.35 -29.23 3.04
N GLY A 135 -18.40 -29.94 4.17
CA GLY A 135 -19.52 -30.79 4.56
C GLY A 135 -20.84 -30.02 4.75
N ILE A 136 -20.79 -28.78 5.26
CA ILE A 136 -21.99 -27.90 5.33
C ILE A 136 -22.57 -27.62 3.93
N GLN A 137 -21.76 -27.71 2.88
CA GLN A 137 -22.19 -27.45 1.50
C GLN A 137 -22.84 -28.66 0.84
N HIS A 138 -22.87 -29.83 1.49
CA HIS A 138 -23.48 -31.05 0.94
C HIS A 138 -25.01 -30.86 0.73
N PRO A 139 -25.59 -31.37 -0.38
CA PRO A 139 -27.00 -31.15 -0.73
C PRO A 139 -28.03 -31.70 0.28
N SER A 140 -27.62 -32.59 1.19
CA SER A 140 -28.48 -33.14 2.25
C SER A 140 -28.70 -32.18 3.43
N CYS A 141 -27.93 -31.08 3.53
CA CYS A 141 -28.07 -30.09 4.58
C CYS A 141 -29.04 -28.96 4.19
N VAL A 142 -29.77 -28.41 5.15
CA VAL A 142 -30.67 -27.27 4.95
C VAL A 142 -29.85 -26.03 4.60
N ARG A 143 -29.75 -25.71 3.31
CA ARG A 143 -29.02 -24.52 2.82
C ARG A 143 -29.81 -23.26 3.12
N ARG A 144 -29.19 -22.29 3.80
CA ARG A 144 -29.72 -20.92 3.84
C ARG A 144 -29.33 -20.22 2.54
N ASN A 145 -30.00 -19.12 2.21
CA ASN A 145 -29.58 -18.28 1.09
C ASN A 145 -28.34 -17.44 1.47
N ASP A 146 -27.27 -18.10 1.91
CA ASP A 146 -26.00 -17.51 2.35
C ASP A 146 -24.89 -17.93 1.37
N ILE A 147 -24.00 -16.99 1.04
CA ILE A 147 -22.83 -17.21 0.18
C ILE A 147 -21.91 -18.29 0.77
N LEU A 148 -21.77 -18.36 2.11
CA LEU A 148 -20.94 -19.36 2.78
C LEU A 148 -21.50 -20.79 2.67
N ASP A 149 -22.78 -20.94 2.32
CA ASP A 149 -23.40 -22.25 2.04
C ASP A 149 -23.24 -22.69 0.59
N LYS A 150 -22.90 -21.75 -0.31
CA LYS A 150 -22.85 -21.98 -1.75
C LYS A 150 -21.43 -22.02 -2.31
N LEU A 151 -20.49 -21.27 -1.71
CA LEU A 151 -19.14 -21.11 -2.24
C LEU A 151 -18.10 -21.87 -1.43
N PRO A 152 -17.21 -22.67 -2.06
CA PRO A 152 -16.09 -23.33 -1.39
C PRO A 152 -15.25 -22.36 -0.55
N TYR A 153 -14.57 -22.90 0.48
CA TYR A 153 -13.81 -22.10 1.45
C TYR A 153 -12.86 -21.11 0.75
N ASP A 154 -12.05 -21.59 -0.20
CA ASP A 154 -11.06 -20.74 -0.89
C ASP A 154 -11.72 -19.66 -1.76
N VAL A 155 -12.85 -19.99 -2.40
CA VAL A 155 -13.59 -19.04 -3.26
C VAL A 155 -14.22 -17.93 -2.42
N ALA A 156 -14.81 -18.28 -1.27
CA ALA A 156 -15.37 -17.30 -0.35
C ALA A 156 -14.28 -16.34 0.17
N ILE A 157 -13.09 -16.83 0.53
CA ILE A 157 -11.93 -15.98 0.87
C ILE A 157 -11.59 -15.03 -0.27
N HIS A 158 -11.49 -15.51 -1.51
CA HIS A 158 -11.18 -14.65 -2.64
C HIS A 158 -12.22 -13.56 -2.86
N VAL A 159 -13.50 -13.86 -2.62
CA VAL A 159 -14.57 -12.84 -2.65
C VAL A 159 -14.35 -11.78 -1.57
N PHE A 160 -14.03 -12.19 -0.34
CA PHE A 160 -13.80 -11.22 0.74
C PHE A 160 -12.49 -10.43 0.60
N LEU A 161 -11.46 -11.00 -0.04
CA LEU A 161 -10.21 -10.30 -0.37
C LEU A 161 -10.41 -9.16 -1.36
N CYS A 162 -11.52 -9.14 -2.12
CA CYS A 162 -11.87 -8.03 -3.00
C CYS A 162 -12.50 -6.84 -2.25
N LEU A 163 -12.78 -6.95 -0.95
CA LEU A 163 -13.40 -5.91 -0.16
C LEU A 163 -12.37 -5.03 0.55
N ASP A 164 -12.67 -3.74 0.67
CA ASP A 164 -11.91 -2.82 1.52
C ASP A 164 -12.12 -3.14 3.00
N LEU A 165 -11.19 -2.70 3.86
CA LEU A 165 -11.26 -2.94 5.31
C LEU A 165 -12.60 -2.49 5.92
N PRO A 166 -13.17 -1.30 5.61
CA PRO A 166 -14.49 -0.91 6.10
C PRO A 166 -15.63 -1.85 5.69
N SER A 167 -15.64 -2.37 4.46
CA SER A 167 -16.69 -3.31 4.03
C SER A 167 -16.47 -4.69 4.64
N LEU A 168 -15.23 -5.15 4.76
CA LEU A 168 -14.89 -6.39 5.46
C LEU A 168 -15.36 -6.36 6.93
N VAL A 169 -15.14 -5.24 7.62
CA VAL A 169 -15.64 -5.04 8.99
C VAL A 169 -17.17 -5.04 9.04
N ARG A 170 -17.86 -4.43 8.06
CA ARG A 170 -19.32 -4.53 7.95
C ARG A 170 -19.79 -5.97 7.74
N CYS A 171 -19.07 -6.77 6.96
CA CYS A 171 -19.34 -8.19 6.75
C CYS A 171 -19.26 -8.99 8.08
N THR A 172 -18.40 -8.61 9.03
CA THR A 172 -18.36 -9.25 10.37
C THR A 172 -19.64 -9.04 11.19
N ARG A 173 -20.52 -8.13 10.79
CA ARG A 173 -21.79 -7.82 11.47
C ARG A 173 -23.01 -8.50 10.84
N VAL A 174 -22.85 -9.19 9.71
CA VAL A 174 -23.97 -9.83 8.98
C VAL A 174 -24.55 -11.01 9.75
N SER A 175 -23.69 -11.91 10.23
CA SER A 175 -24.11 -13.05 11.04
C SER A 175 -22.97 -13.53 11.93
N LYS A 176 -23.30 -14.32 12.98
CA LYS A 176 -22.29 -14.97 13.83
C LYS A 176 -21.33 -15.85 12.99
N ARG A 177 -21.86 -16.52 11.96
CA ARG A 177 -21.09 -17.38 11.06
C ARG A 177 -20.10 -16.58 10.21
N TRP A 178 -20.55 -15.49 9.62
CA TRP A 178 -19.66 -14.58 8.88
C TRP A 178 -18.57 -14.02 9.78
N ARG A 179 -18.94 -13.59 11.00
CA ARG A 179 -17.97 -13.10 11.98
C ARG A 179 -16.90 -14.13 12.28
N GLN A 180 -17.28 -15.39 12.54
CA GLN A 180 -16.33 -16.48 12.78
C GLN A 180 -15.44 -16.70 11.56
N TYR A 181 -16.03 -16.89 10.39
CA TYR A 181 -15.29 -17.13 9.15
C TYR A 181 -14.24 -16.04 8.87
N LEU A 182 -14.64 -14.77 8.98
CA LEU A 182 -13.77 -13.62 8.69
C LEU A 182 -12.69 -13.40 9.76
N VAL A 183 -13.03 -13.49 11.05
CA VAL A 183 -12.07 -13.25 12.14
C VAL A 183 -11.02 -14.34 12.22
N TYR A 184 -11.38 -15.60 11.94
CA TYR A 184 -10.46 -16.74 11.92
C TYR A 184 -9.78 -16.97 10.57
N SER A 185 -9.85 -16.01 9.65
CA SER A 185 -9.13 -16.03 8.36
C SER A 185 -8.03 -14.97 8.36
N PRO A 186 -6.82 -15.26 8.84
CA PRO A 186 -5.76 -14.26 9.03
C PRO A 186 -5.35 -13.52 7.76
N GLN A 187 -5.43 -14.19 6.60
CA GLN A 187 -5.09 -13.64 5.30
C GLN A 187 -5.97 -12.45 4.87
N LEU A 188 -7.15 -12.26 5.47
CA LEU A 188 -8.02 -11.12 5.21
C LEU A 188 -7.55 -9.84 5.94
N TRP A 189 -6.58 -9.94 6.85
CA TRP A 189 -6.16 -8.86 7.74
C TRP A 189 -4.67 -8.47 7.56
N ASN A 190 -4.00 -9.01 6.54
CA ASN A 190 -2.59 -8.73 6.23
C ASN A 190 -2.36 -7.30 5.73
N GLU A 191 -3.40 -6.67 5.17
CA GLU A 191 -3.41 -5.28 4.76
C GLU A 191 -4.44 -4.51 5.59
N LEU A 192 -3.96 -3.51 6.34
CA LEU A 192 -4.80 -2.70 7.20
C LEU A 192 -4.75 -1.25 6.75
N GLU A 193 -5.91 -0.68 6.42
CA GLU A 193 -6.01 0.69 5.89
C GLU A 193 -7.02 1.52 6.68
N PHE A 194 -6.50 2.55 7.36
CA PHE A 194 -7.24 3.47 8.21
C PHE A 194 -7.07 4.91 7.68
N SER A 195 -8.02 5.36 6.84
CA SER A 195 -7.91 6.64 6.10
C SER A 195 -9.05 7.63 6.36
N LYS A 196 -9.67 7.60 7.55
CA LYS A 196 -10.80 8.50 7.90
C LYS A 196 -10.35 9.66 8.79
N GLN A 197 -10.96 10.82 8.62
CA GLN A 197 -10.59 12.03 9.38
C GLN A 197 -11.49 12.33 10.59
N ALA A 198 -12.65 11.68 10.73
CA ALA A 198 -13.73 12.18 11.58
C ALA A 198 -13.93 11.46 12.93
N ALA A 199 -13.24 10.35 13.22
CA ALA A 199 -13.50 9.57 14.44
C ALA A 199 -12.22 8.96 15.00
N ASP A 200 -11.92 9.21 16.28
CA ASP A 200 -10.77 8.67 17.01
C ASP A 200 -10.44 7.20 16.67
N LEU A 201 -9.15 6.92 16.42
CA LEU A 201 -8.64 5.59 16.13
C LEU A 201 -7.91 5.05 17.37
N PRO A 202 -8.61 4.36 18.28
CA PRO A 202 -8.00 3.87 19.50
C PRO A 202 -7.06 2.70 19.20
N ILE A 203 -5.96 2.63 19.94
CA ILE A 203 -4.96 1.56 19.85
C ILE A 203 -5.56 0.16 20.08
N SER A 204 -6.66 0.06 20.84
CA SER A 204 -7.39 -1.19 21.06
C SER A 204 -7.94 -1.79 19.76
N THR A 205 -8.36 -0.95 18.81
CA THR A 205 -8.84 -1.38 17.49
C THR A 205 -7.72 -1.99 16.68
N ILE A 206 -6.55 -1.34 16.65
CA ILE A 206 -5.38 -1.83 15.93
C ILE A 206 -4.89 -3.14 16.54
N ASN A 207 -4.78 -3.20 17.88
CA ASN A 207 -4.44 -4.44 18.58
C ASN A 207 -5.42 -5.58 18.30
N ALA A 208 -6.71 -5.28 18.14
CA ALA A 208 -7.74 -6.27 17.82
C ALA A 208 -7.70 -6.77 16.38
N TYR A 209 -7.09 -6.04 15.44
CA TYR A 209 -6.82 -6.52 14.08
C TYR A 209 -5.48 -7.26 14.00
N LEU A 210 -4.44 -6.70 14.64
CA LEU A 210 -3.15 -7.37 14.74
C LEU A 210 -3.24 -8.72 15.48
N SER A 211 -4.20 -8.91 16.38
CA SER A 211 -4.44 -10.22 17.01
C SER A 211 -5.05 -11.26 16.06
N ARG A 212 -5.73 -10.85 14.98
CA ARG A 212 -6.34 -11.77 13.98
C ARG A 212 -5.32 -12.35 13.02
N LEU A 213 -4.16 -11.72 12.91
CA LEU A 213 -3.07 -12.18 12.06
C LEU A 213 -2.47 -13.52 12.53
N GLY A 214 -2.53 -13.81 13.83
CA GLY A 214 -1.92 -15.03 14.38
C GLY A 214 -0.44 -15.13 14.00
N LYS A 215 -0.09 -16.09 13.13
CA LYS A 215 1.26 -16.28 12.58
C LYS A 215 1.51 -15.60 11.21
N MET A 216 0.47 -15.03 10.60
CA MET A 216 0.60 -14.33 9.32
C MET A 216 1.22 -12.95 9.51
N PRO A 217 2.13 -12.53 8.63
CA PRO A 217 2.71 -11.19 8.71
C PRO A 217 1.75 -10.12 8.20
N LEU A 218 1.81 -8.95 8.83
CA LEU A 218 1.30 -7.71 8.26
C LEU A 218 2.18 -7.30 7.07
N THR A 219 1.58 -7.09 5.90
CA THR A 219 2.28 -6.71 4.66
C THR A 219 2.14 -5.23 4.34
N LYS A 220 0.97 -4.64 4.63
CA LYS A 220 0.67 -3.23 4.39
C LYS A 220 -0.05 -2.62 5.60
N LEU A 221 0.42 -1.45 6.03
CA LEU A 221 -0.28 -0.63 7.01
C LEU A 221 -0.40 0.79 6.49
N VAL A 222 -1.62 1.32 6.49
CA VAL A 222 -1.94 2.70 6.14
C VAL A 222 -2.68 3.34 7.31
N ILE A 223 -2.14 4.43 7.82
CA ILE A 223 -2.73 5.25 8.88
C ILE A 223 -2.68 6.69 8.40
N GLN A 224 -3.83 7.23 8.02
CA GLN A 224 -4.00 8.63 7.62
C GLN A 224 -5.11 9.21 8.50
N HIS A 225 -4.72 9.62 9.71
CA HIS A 225 -5.67 9.87 10.79
C HIS A 225 -5.15 10.89 11.82
N GLN A 226 -5.78 12.06 11.91
CA GLN A 226 -5.35 13.15 12.80
C GLN A 226 -5.45 12.83 14.30
N GLN A 227 -6.47 12.09 14.70
CA GLN A 227 -6.71 11.71 16.10
C GLN A 227 -6.36 10.24 16.33
N ALA A 228 -5.16 9.81 15.94
CA ALA A 228 -4.67 8.47 16.23
C ALA A 228 -3.64 8.52 17.36
N ASP A 229 -3.64 7.50 18.22
CA ASP A 229 -2.60 7.30 19.24
C ASP A 229 -1.29 6.82 18.58
N GLY A 230 -0.52 7.75 18.01
CA GLY A 230 0.66 7.43 17.22
C GLY A 230 1.73 6.65 17.99
N ASP A 231 1.95 6.99 19.26
CA ASP A 231 2.92 6.30 20.12
C ASP A 231 2.47 4.88 20.45
N GLY A 232 1.19 4.70 20.82
CA GLY A 232 0.60 3.38 21.04
C GLY A 232 0.72 2.47 19.83
N ILE A 233 0.50 3.01 18.63
CA ILE A 233 0.59 2.28 17.36
C ILE A 233 2.02 1.84 17.09
N LEU A 234 2.98 2.75 17.19
CA LEU A 234 4.40 2.46 16.97
C LEU A 234 4.91 1.39 17.94
N MET A 235 4.49 1.45 19.21
CA MET A 235 4.79 0.42 20.21
C MET A 235 4.16 -0.94 19.84
N ALA A 236 2.91 -0.96 19.38
CA ALA A 236 2.25 -2.21 18.97
C ALA A 236 2.95 -2.87 17.78
N LEU A 237 3.46 -2.08 16.82
CA LEU A 237 4.24 -2.58 15.69
C LEU A 237 5.57 -3.21 16.12
N ALA A 238 6.28 -2.55 17.04
CA ALA A 238 7.54 -3.07 17.58
C ALA A 238 7.32 -4.37 18.40
N GLN A 239 6.29 -4.40 19.26
CA GLN A 239 6.05 -5.53 20.16
C GLN A 239 5.54 -6.80 19.46
N ARG A 240 4.72 -6.66 18.41
CA ARG A 240 4.09 -7.79 17.71
C ARG A 240 4.92 -8.34 16.55
N GLN A 241 6.21 -8.00 16.48
CA GLN A 241 7.13 -8.52 15.48
C GLN A 241 6.59 -8.35 14.04
N CYS A 242 6.12 -7.15 13.69
CA CYS A 242 5.65 -6.82 12.33
C CYS A 242 6.82 -6.62 11.34
N TYR A 243 7.87 -7.47 11.40
CA TYR A 243 9.13 -7.32 10.68
C TYR A 243 9.05 -7.63 9.17
N ARG A 244 7.88 -8.00 8.66
CA ARG A 244 7.65 -8.34 7.24
C ARG A 244 6.77 -7.33 6.50
N ILE A 245 6.55 -6.16 7.12
CA ILE A 245 5.80 -5.08 6.48
C ILE A 245 6.59 -4.56 5.27
N LYS A 246 5.93 -4.54 4.11
CA LYS A 246 6.52 -4.06 2.85
C LYS A 246 6.16 -2.61 2.58
N SER A 247 4.95 -2.21 2.98
CA SER A 247 4.43 -0.86 2.76
C SER A 247 3.92 -0.27 4.06
N LEU A 248 4.52 0.84 4.48
CA LEU A 248 4.08 1.61 5.64
C LEU A 248 3.76 3.04 5.21
N ILE A 249 2.51 3.42 5.39
CA ILE A 249 2.00 4.76 5.09
C ILE A 249 1.46 5.36 6.37
N ILE A 250 2.10 6.43 6.85
CA ILE A 250 1.67 7.17 8.03
C ILE A 250 1.56 8.64 7.64
N SER A 251 0.36 9.20 7.69
CA SER A 251 0.14 10.64 7.53
C SER A 251 -0.75 11.20 8.64
N ASP A 252 -0.57 12.49 8.91
CA ASP A 252 -1.40 13.25 9.84
C ASP A 252 -1.34 12.74 11.29
N MET A 253 -0.34 11.92 11.62
CA MET A 253 -0.17 11.31 12.94
C MET A 253 0.90 12.05 13.73
N ILE A 254 0.60 12.39 14.98
CA ILE A 254 1.60 12.94 15.93
C ILE A 254 2.22 11.78 16.69
N CYS A 255 3.54 11.74 16.74
CA CYS A 255 4.30 10.77 17.54
C CYS A 255 5.57 11.36 18.14
N THR A 256 6.08 10.67 19.15
CA THR A 256 7.39 10.92 19.75
C THR A 256 8.50 10.38 18.82
N PRO A 257 9.44 11.21 18.34
CA PRO A 257 10.47 10.78 17.38
C PRO A 257 11.30 9.58 17.83
N ALA A 258 11.64 9.51 19.13
CA ALA A 258 12.39 8.39 19.68
C ALA A 258 11.63 7.05 19.53
N LEU A 259 10.32 7.04 19.78
CA LEU A 259 9.49 5.85 19.60
C LEU A 259 9.36 5.47 18.12
N PHE A 260 9.25 6.46 17.24
CA PHE A 260 9.23 6.24 15.81
C PHE A 260 10.49 5.56 15.31
N PHE A 261 11.67 6.09 15.64
CA PHE A 261 12.94 5.50 15.21
C PHE A 261 13.16 4.11 15.82
N ASN A 262 12.80 3.90 17.08
CA ASN A 262 12.84 2.57 17.70
C ASN A 262 11.93 1.59 16.94
N ALA A 263 10.70 1.97 16.60
CA ALA A 263 9.80 1.11 15.81
C ALA A 263 10.36 0.80 14.42
N LEU A 264 10.94 1.80 13.75
CA LEU A 264 11.59 1.67 12.45
C LEU A 264 12.76 0.66 12.48
N GLU A 265 13.43 0.49 13.62
CA GLU A 265 14.54 -0.46 13.77
C GLU A 265 14.05 -1.91 13.59
N TYR A 266 12.87 -2.20 14.11
CA TYR A 266 12.26 -3.54 14.03
C TYR A 266 11.59 -3.80 12.69
N ILE A 267 10.97 -2.79 12.09
CA ILE A 267 10.13 -2.98 10.89
C ILE A 267 10.83 -2.59 9.58
N GLY A 268 11.90 -1.79 9.64
CA GLY A 268 12.49 -1.12 8.47
C GLY A 268 13.19 -2.04 7.47
N SER A 269 13.72 -3.18 7.92
CA SER A 269 14.58 -4.04 7.07
C SER A 269 13.90 -4.62 5.83
N THR A 270 12.56 -4.78 5.87
CA THR A 270 11.76 -5.33 4.76
C THR A 270 10.88 -4.30 4.06
N LEU A 271 10.93 -3.03 4.49
CA LEU A 271 10.16 -1.96 3.86
C LEU A 271 10.67 -1.71 2.44
N ASP A 272 9.75 -1.77 1.49
CA ASP A 272 9.93 -1.44 0.08
C ASP A 272 9.37 -0.04 -0.22
N THR A 273 8.22 0.27 0.38
CA THR A 273 7.55 1.58 0.28
C THR A 273 7.35 2.18 1.66
N PHE A 274 7.82 3.42 1.85
CA PHE A 274 7.64 4.18 3.06
C PHE A 274 7.09 5.57 2.73
N HIS A 275 5.96 5.91 3.35
CA HIS A 275 5.33 7.21 3.23
C HIS A 275 5.15 7.81 4.62
N TRP A 276 5.77 8.97 4.83
CA TRP A 276 5.61 9.78 6.02
C TRP A 276 4.95 11.13 5.71
N GLY A 277 3.97 11.51 6.51
CA GLY A 277 3.27 12.78 6.42
C GLY A 277 3.06 13.39 7.80
N GLY A 278 3.65 14.56 8.05
CA GLY A 278 3.40 15.29 9.29
C GLY A 278 4.63 15.91 9.94
N VAL A 279 4.37 16.68 10.99
CA VAL A 279 5.32 17.62 11.59
C VAL A 279 6.09 17.06 12.78
N SER A 280 5.94 15.78 13.13
CA SER A 280 6.67 15.21 14.27
C SER A 280 8.14 14.93 13.96
N LEU A 281 8.48 14.66 12.69
CA LEU A 281 9.83 14.26 12.29
C LEU A 281 10.48 15.30 11.39
N ARG A 282 11.78 15.47 11.56
CA ARG A 282 12.61 16.26 10.65
C ARG A 282 13.04 15.40 9.47
N LEU A 283 13.05 16.00 8.28
CA LEU A 283 13.47 15.30 7.07
C LEU A 283 14.92 14.78 7.18
N ASN A 284 15.86 15.59 7.68
CA ASN A 284 17.27 15.20 7.80
C ASN A 284 17.46 13.96 8.69
N ASP A 285 16.82 13.97 9.87
CA ASP A 285 16.91 12.87 10.84
C ASP A 285 16.28 11.60 10.28
N LEU A 286 15.16 11.73 9.55
CA LEU A 286 14.51 10.62 8.88
C LEU A 286 15.41 9.98 7.83
N ILE A 287 16.04 10.76 6.94
CA ILE A 287 16.92 10.25 5.89
C ILE A 287 18.16 9.56 6.51
N ASP A 288 18.71 10.12 7.58
CA ASP A 288 19.83 9.52 8.31
C ASP A 288 19.45 8.17 8.95
N ALA A 289 18.26 8.06 9.53
CA ALA A 289 17.75 6.80 10.08
C ALA A 289 17.46 5.76 8.97
N LEU A 290 16.75 6.15 7.91
CA LEU A 290 16.38 5.26 6.79
C LEU A 290 17.62 4.61 6.16
N SER A 291 18.72 5.36 6.03
CA SER A 291 19.97 4.84 5.46
C SER A 291 20.63 3.71 6.25
N LYS A 292 20.33 3.60 7.54
CA LYS A 292 20.87 2.57 8.42
C LYS A 292 19.90 1.40 8.58
N MET A 293 18.60 1.68 8.53
CA MET A 293 17.56 0.77 9.00
C MET A 293 16.72 0.17 7.87
N CYS A 294 16.59 0.88 6.74
CA CYS A 294 15.70 0.52 5.63
C CYS A 294 16.50 0.14 4.37
N ILE A 295 17.17 -1.00 4.43
CA ILE A 295 18.10 -1.44 3.39
C ILE A 295 17.43 -1.84 2.07
N GLN A 296 16.14 -2.16 2.04
CA GLN A 296 15.40 -2.57 0.83
C GLN A 296 14.48 -1.49 0.27
N LEU A 297 14.50 -0.27 0.85
CA LEU A 297 13.56 0.78 0.51
C LEU A 297 13.75 1.26 -0.93
N LYS A 298 12.68 1.18 -1.73
CA LYS A 298 12.64 1.64 -3.13
C LYS A 298 11.87 2.92 -3.32
N HIS A 299 10.80 3.10 -2.56
CA HIS A 299 9.88 4.22 -2.72
C HIS A 299 9.78 4.99 -1.41
N LEU A 300 10.24 6.24 -1.42
CA LEU A 300 10.17 7.15 -0.29
C LEU A 300 9.28 8.35 -0.64
N ILE A 301 8.22 8.54 0.14
CA ILE A 301 7.29 9.66 0.01
C ILE A 301 7.28 10.43 1.33
N VAL A 302 7.57 11.73 1.29
CA VAL A 302 7.53 12.61 2.46
C VAL A 302 6.73 13.86 2.13
N HIS A 303 5.74 14.19 2.96
CA HIS A 303 5.01 15.45 2.82
C HIS A 303 4.79 16.20 4.13
N ASP A 304 4.66 17.52 4.01
CA ASP A 304 4.33 18.46 5.09
C ASP A 304 5.25 18.30 6.32
N CYS A 305 6.52 17.98 6.07
CA CYS A 305 7.59 17.94 7.06
C CYS A 305 8.41 19.23 7.08
N PHE A 306 9.33 19.31 8.04
CA PHE A 306 10.27 20.42 8.15
C PHE A 306 11.72 19.91 8.13
N THR A 307 12.64 20.76 7.69
CA THR A 307 14.09 20.53 7.78
C THR A 307 14.67 21.18 9.04
N SER A 308 15.93 20.87 9.36
CA SER A 308 16.66 21.62 10.38
C SER A 308 17.07 23.00 9.84
N LEU A 309 16.82 24.06 10.63
CA LEU A 309 17.23 25.43 10.27
C LEU A 309 18.76 25.59 10.23
N HIS A 310 19.49 24.82 11.05
CA HIS A 310 20.94 24.86 11.17
C HIS A 310 21.51 23.44 11.23
N ASP A 311 21.71 22.80 10.07
CA ASP A 311 22.55 21.60 10.00
C ASP A 311 24.01 22.04 9.87
N ALA A 312 24.79 21.92 10.96
CA ALA A 312 26.21 22.29 10.96
C ALA A 312 27.01 21.56 9.88
N ARG A 313 26.57 20.36 9.44
CA ARG A 313 27.19 19.61 8.33
C ARG A 313 27.01 20.31 6.98
N LEU A 314 25.92 21.07 6.83
CA LEU A 314 25.56 21.77 5.59
C LEU A 314 26.00 23.24 5.60
N HIS A 315 26.31 23.80 6.77
CA HIS A 315 26.59 25.23 6.98
C HIS A 315 27.92 25.48 7.71
N ASN A 316 29.06 25.27 7.03
CA ASN A 316 30.41 25.56 7.55
C ASN A 316 30.82 27.04 7.44
N GLY A 317 30.03 27.96 8.00
CA GLY A 317 30.39 29.38 8.17
C GLY A 317 30.47 30.24 6.90
N ALA A 318 30.47 29.64 5.72
CA ALA A 318 30.12 30.30 4.49
C ALA A 318 28.67 29.95 4.17
N THR A 319 27.76 30.91 4.37
CA THR A 319 26.47 30.93 3.66
C THR A 319 26.77 31.12 2.18
N TYR A 320 27.35 30.08 1.55
CA TYR A 320 27.43 29.99 0.11
C TYR A 320 26.00 30.09 -0.38
N ARG A 321 25.77 31.10 -1.19
CA ARG A 321 24.52 31.38 -1.88
C ARG A 321 24.22 30.28 -2.93
N LEU A 322 24.35 28.99 -2.58
CA LEU A 322 23.97 27.83 -3.39
C LEU A 322 22.50 27.91 -3.83
N GLU A 323 21.67 28.57 -3.01
CA GLU A 323 20.28 28.89 -3.33
C GLU A 323 20.14 29.92 -4.47
N ASN A 324 21.15 30.76 -4.68
CA ASN A 324 21.18 31.81 -5.70
C ASN A 324 22.09 31.48 -6.91
N PHE A 325 22.98 30.49 -6.81
CA PHE A 325 23.96 30.16 -7.86
C PHE A 325 23.78 28.74 -8.36
N GLY A 326 23.58 28.60 -9.67
CA GLY A 326 23.61 27.34 -10.41
C GLY A 326 25.02 26.79 -10.64
N ASP A 327 25.90 26.84 -9.63
CA ASP A 327 27.28 26.35 -9.72
C ASP A 327 27.42 24.92 -9.15
N LYS A 328 28.56 24.26 -9.39
CA LYS A 328 28.87 22.93 -8.81
C LYS A 328 29.07 23.05 -7.29
N PHE A 329 28.56 22.10 -6.51
CA PHE A 329 28.75 22.07 -5.06
C PHE A 329 30.25 22.11 -4.70
N PRO A 330 30.65 22.84 -3.65
CA PRO A 330 32.02 22.81 -3.16
C PRO A 330 32.48 21.36 -2.94
N THR A 331 33.68 21.03 -3.41
CA THR A 331 34.22 19.66 -3.27
C THR A 331 34.34 19.19 -1.82
N SER A 332 34.47 20.13 -0.88
CA SER A 332 34.39 19.85 0.56
C SER A 332 33.01 19.35 0.99
N PHE A 333 31.94 19.99 0.50
CA PHE A 333 30.55 19.61 0.78
C PHE A 333 30.23 18.22 0.22
N THR A 334 30.61 17.97 -1.03
CA THR A 334 30.35 16.67 -1.68
C THR A 334 31.09 15.54 -0.98
N LYS A 335 32.37 15.73 -0.62
CA LYS A 335 33.15 14.74 0.15
C LYS A 335 32.54 14.44 1.52
N THR A 336 32.02 15.45 2.22
CA THR A 336 31.34 15.23 3.52
C THR A 336 30.10 14.35 3.36
N ILE A 337 29.34 14.53 2.28
CA ILE A 337 28.11 13.78 2.02
C ILE A 337 28.39 12.39 1.45
N GLU A 338 29.41 12.25 0.60
CA GLU A 338 29.88 10.96 0.08
C GLU A 338 30.32 10.01 1.20
N ASN A 339 30.77 10.55 2.33
CA ASN A 339 31.08 9.77 3.53
C ASN A 339 29.84 9.32 4.33
N LEU A 340 28.63 9.81 3.99
CA LEU A 340 27.38 9.36 4.61
C LEU A 340 26.89 8.05 3.97
N SER A 341 26.11 7.27 4.72
CA SER A 341 25.56 5.99 4.25
C SER A 341 24.67 6.18 3.02
N LEU A 342 24.97 5.43 1.96
CA LEU A 342 24.19 5.42 0.72
C LEU A 342 22.80 4.81 0.92
N LEU A 343 21.87 5.21 0.06
CA LEU A 343 20.52 4.67 -0.12
C LEU A 343 20.41 4.05 -1.53
N PRO A 344 21.13 2.95 -1.81
CA PRO A 344 21.35 2.47 -3.17
C PRO A 344 20.10 1.88 -3.83
N HIS A 345 19.10 1.50 -3.05
CA HIS A 345 17.87 0.86 -3.54
C HIS A 345 16.74 1.85 -3.83
N ILE A 346 16.87 3.12 -3.44
CA ILE A 346 15.83 4.11 -3.71
C ILE A 346 15.72 4.37 -5.22
N GLU A 347 14.55 4.06 -5.77
CA GLU A 347 14.20 4.28 -7.16
C GLU A 347 13.26 5.48 -7.33
N SER A 348 12.45 5.79 -6.31
CA SER A 348 11.51 6.91 -6.32
C SER A 348 11.61 7.73 -5.04
N LEU A 349 11.78 9.05 -5.20
CA LEU A 349 11.76 10.03 -4.11
C LEU A 349 10.68 11.08 -4.37
N GLU A 350 9.74 11.23 -3.44
CA GLU A 350 8.71 12.25 -3.52
C GLU A 350 8.74 13.14 -2.28
N LEU A 351 8.94 14.45 -2.48
CA LEU A 351 8.96 15.46 -1.43
C LEU A 351 7.89 16.52 -1.74
N THR A 352 6.91 16.67 -0.86
CA THR A 352 5.79 17.62 -1.04
C THR A 352 5.69 18.58 0.13
N GLY A 353 5.73 19.89 -0.14
CA GLY A 353 5.46 20.90 0.90
C GLY A 353 6.45 20.90 2.07
N ILE A 354 7.72 20.54 1.82
CA ILE A 354 8.73 20.49 2.88
C ILE A 354 9.14 21.92 3.29
N HIS A 355 8.86 22.27 4.54
CA HIS A 355 9.19 23.57 5.13
C HIS A 355 10.70 23.70 5.39
N GLY A 356 11.30 24.83 5.00
CA GLY A 356 12.73 25.09 5.19
C GLY A 356 13.66 24.30 4.25
N LEU A 357 13.13 23.59 3.25
CA LEU A 357 13.95 22.84 2.30
C LEU A 357 14.83 23.77 1.47
N THR A 358 16.15 23.60 1.60
CA THR A 358 17.16 24.34 0.82
C THR A 358 17.81 23.46 -0.24
N ALA A 359 18.57 24.06 -1.17
CA ALA A 359 19.32 23.30 -2.18
C ALA A 359 20.33 22.33 -1.54
N SER A 360 20.97 22.73 -0.43
CA SER A 360 21.91 21.88 0.32
C SER A 360 21.22 20.66 0.96
N HIS A 361 20.00 20.85 1.49
CA HIS A 361 19.19 19.76 2.02
C HIS A 361 18.82 18.76 0.92
N LEU A 362 18.37 19.25 -0.24
CA LEU A 362 18.05 18.37 -1.36
C LEU A 362 19.29 17.61 -1.86
N ALA A 363 20.42 18.31 -1.99
CA ALA A 363 21.68 17.70 -2.42
C ALA A 363 22.14 16.59 -1.47
N SER A 364 22.04 16.79 -0.15
CA SER A 364 22.43 15.77 0.83
C SER A 364 21.61 14.48 0.74
N ILE A 365 20.37 14.55 0.25
CA ILE A 365 19.51 13.39 0.01
C ILE A 365 19.83 12.75 -1.34
N VAL A 366 19.87 13.56 -2.41
CA VAL A 366 19.98 13.07 -3.79
C VAL A 366 21.34 12.41 -4.06
N ILE A 367 22.44 12.95 -3.51
CA ILE A 367 23.79 12.36 -3.63
C ILE A 367 23.82 10.93 -3.09
N ARG A 368 22.99 10.62 -2.09
CA ARG A 368 22.92 9.28 -1.47
C ARG A 368 22.07 8.30 -2.28
N CYS A 369 21.36 8.73 -3.32
CA CYS A 369 20.40 7.95 -4.08
C CYS A 369 20.83 7.77 -5.57
N PRO A 370 21.93 7.05 -5.86
CA PRO A 370 22.52 7.01 -7.21
C PRO A 370 21.68 6.27 -8.27
N ASN A 371 20.75 5.40 -7.85
CA ASN A 371 19.91 4.59 -8.75
C ASN A 371 18.50 5.16 -8.97
N MET A 372 18.25 6.39 -8.53
CA MET A 372 16.94 7.02 -8.62
C MET A 372 16.47 7.15 -10.08
N ARG A 373 15.20 6.78 -10.32
CA ARG A 373 14.53 6.83 -11.62
C ARG A 373 13.40 7.86 -11.65
N LYS A 374 12.80 8.14 -10.49
CA LYS A 374 11.68 9.05 -10.31
C LYS A 374 11.98 10.06 -9.20
N ILE A 375 11.80 11.34 -9.48
CA ILE A 375 11.80 12.39 -8.48
C ILE A 375 10.56 13.27 -8.63
N VAL A 376 9.89 13.54 -7.51
CA VAL A 376 8.71 14.41 -7.43
C VAL A 376 8.97 15.46 -6.36
N LEU A 377 8.92 16.73 -6.73
CA LEU A 377 9.13 17.88 -5.85
C LEU A 377 7.92 18.82 -5.96
N LYS A 378 6.94 18.68 -5.09
CA LYS A 378 5.72 19.50 -5.12
C LYS A 378 5.75 20.61 -4.08
N ARG A 379 5.26 21.80 -4.46
CA ARG A 379 5.30 23.00 -3.62
C ARG A 379 6.71 23.25 -3.06
N CYS A 380 7.71 23.04 -3.91
CA CYS A 380 9.12 23.06 -3.54
C CYS A 380 9.63 24.48 -3.33
N LEU A 381 10.38 24.69 -2.24
CA LEU A 381 11.03 25.97 -1.91
C LEU A 381 12.37 26.17 -2.63
N VAL A 382 12.93 25.12 -3.25
CA VAL A 382 14.18 25.19 -4.03
C VAL A 382 13.89 25.51 -5.50
N ASN A 383 14.66 26.44 -6.07
CA ASN A 383 14.53 26.83 -7.48
C ASN A 383 14.88 25.67 -8.41
N ILE A 384 14.27 25.64 -9.60
CA ILE A 384 14.47 24.54 -10.58
C ILE A 384 15.93 24.42 -11.04
N ILE A 385 16.67 25.51 -11.17
CA ILE A 385 18.06 25.48 -11.65
C ILE A 385 18.98 24.69 -10.70
N PRO A 386 19.04 25.00 -9.38
CA PRO A 386 19.74 24.16 -8.42
C PRO A 386 19.30 22.68 -8.44
N VAL A 387 17.99 22.42 -8.55
CA VAL A 387 17.45 21.05 -8.63
C VAL A 387 18.05 20.30 -9.81
N LEU A 388 18.00 20.88 -11.01
CA LEU A 388 18.51 20.24 -12.23
C LEU A 388 20.02 19.98 -12.15
N ASN A 389 20.79 20.92 -11.61
CA ASN A 389 22.24 20.78 -11.43
C ASN A 389 22.59 19.62 -10.48
N ILE A 390 21.87 19.50 -9.35
CA ILE A 390 22.05 18.38 -8.42
C ILE A 390 21.77 17.05 -9.13
N LEU A 391 20.61 16.96 -9.80
CA LEU A 391 20.18 15.72 -10.44
C LEU A 391 21.18 15.28 -11.51
N GLN A 392 21.61 16.20 -12.37
CA GLN A 392 22.62 15.95 -13.40
C GLN A 392 23.90 15.31 -12.87
N ALA A 393 24.41 15.80 -11.74
CA ALA A 393 25.69 15.34 -11.23
C ALA A 393 25.61 13.93 -10.60
N TYR A 394 24.46 13.55 -10.03
CA TYR A 394 24.38 12.40 -9.12
C TYR A 394 23.37 11.32 -9.50
N CYS A 395 22.40 11.59 -10.38
CA CYS A 395 21.30 10.67 -10.69
C CYS A 395 21.10 10.46 -12.20
N PRO A 396 22.06 9.83 -12.92
CA PRO A 396 22.05 9.73 -14.39
C PRO A 396 20.92 8.85 -14.96
N LYS A 397 20.24 8.05 -14.14
CA LYS A 397 19.22 7.07 -14.57
C LYS A 397 17.77 7.59 -14.53
N LEU A 398 17.58 8.89 -14.32
CA LEU A 398 16.26 9.50 -14.19
C LEU A 398 15.43 9.35 -15.48
N GLN A 399 14.16 9.01 -15.28
CA GLN A 399 13.14 8.86 -16.33
C GLN A 399 11.88 9.68 -16.03
N HIS A 400 11.65 10.06 -14.78
CA HIS A 400 10.49 10.82 -14.34
C HIS A 400 10.90 12.00 -13.45
N LEU A 401 10.53 13.21 -13.87
CA LEU A 401 10.69 14.45 -13.11
C LEU A 401 9.33 15.12 -12.99
N GLU A 402 8.88 15.36 -11.77
CA GLU A 402 7.75 16.25 -11.47
C GLU A 402 8.23 17.35 -10.53
N TYR A 403 8.07 18.60 -10.93
CA TYR A 403 8.46 19.77 -10.17
C TYR A 403 7.32 20.78 -10.17
N GLU A 404 6.92 21.25 -8.99
CA GLU A 404 5.98 22.34 -8.83
C GLU A 404 6.58 23.33 -7.83
N ARG A 405 6.81 24.56 -8.28
CA ARG A 405 7.29 25.64 -7.40
C ARG A 405 6.23 26.00 -6.38
N ASN A 406 6.63 26.30 -5.14
CA ASN A 406 5.71 26.84 -4.16
C ASN A 406 5.22 28.25 -4.58
N ARG A 407 3.90 28.45 -4.66
CA ARG A 407 3.29 29.73 -5.05
C ARG A 407 3.66 30.90 -4.12
N TYR A 408 3.97 30.63 -2.86
CA TYR A 408 4.33 31.65 -1.88
C TYR A 408 5.82 32.04 -1.92
N CYS A 409 6.64 31.40 -2.76
CA CYS A 409 8.07 31.71 -2.86
C CYS A 409 8.34 33.14 -3.34
N GLN A 410 7.46 33.78 -4.12
CA GLN A 410 7.70 35.14 -4.63
C GLN A 410 7.92 36.17 -3.50
N GLN A 411 7.24 36.00 -2.36
CA GLN A 411 7.45 36.84 -1.18
C GLN A 411 8.85 36.59 -0.59
N PHE A 412 9.27 35.34 -0.47
CA PHE A 412 10.61 34.96 0.02
C PHE A 412 11.74 35.43 -0.93
N ASP A 413 11.56 35.27 -2.24
CA ASP A 413 12.53 35.70 -3.26
C ASP A 413 12.74 37.23 -3.23
N GLN A 414 11.69 38.01 -2.90
CA GLN A 414 11.78 39.46 -2.68
C GLN A 414 12.52 39.83 -1.38
N TYR A 415 12.32 39.09 -0.29
CA TYR A 415 13.05 39.30 0.97
C TYR A 415 14.55 38.93 0.86
N SER A 416 14.89 37.90 0.08
CA SER A 416 16.28 37.52 -0.21
C SER A 416 17.01 38.52 -1.14
N ALA A 417 16.28 39.44 -1.76
CA ALA A 417 16.77 40.53 -2.59
C ALA A 417 16.89 41.86 -1.82
N ALA A 418 17.61 41.87 -0.70
CA ALA A 418 17.94 43.09 0.04
C ALA A 418 18.75 44.11 -0.83
N PRO A 419 18.63 45.43 -0.56
CA PRO A 419 19.02 46.51 -1.46
C PRO A 419 20.53 46.74 -1.45
N GLY A 420 21.23 46.00 -2.31
CA GLY A 420 22.66 46.22 -2.59
C GLY A 420 23.13 45.54 -3.88
N ARG A 421 22.22 44.96 -4.67
CA ARG A 421 22.57 44.23 -5.90
C ARG A 421 22.76 45.22 -7.05
N GLN A 422 24.00 45.32 -7.55
CA GLN A 422 24.26 45.89 -8.87
C GLN A 422 23.47 45.06 -9.91
N ALA A 423 22.69 45.74 -10.74
CA ALA A 423 21.78 45.17 -11.73
C ALA A 423 22.47 44.45 -12.92
N ASN A 424 23.74 44.03 -12.79
CA ASN A 424 24.57 43.56 -13.90
C ASN A 424 25.08 42.12 -13.81
N GLU A 425 24.72 41.34 -12.78
CA GLU A 425 24.96 39.89 -12.80
C GLU A 425 23.86 39.23 -13.64
N LYS A 426 24.18 38.98 -14.93
CA LYS A 426 23.35 38.18 -15.85
C LYS A 426 22.88 36.93 -15.11
N MET A 427 21.56 36.84 -14.88
CA MET A 427 20.91 35.71 -14.25
C MET A 427 21.32 34.45 -15.03
N HIS A 428 22.16 33.65 -14.39
CA HIS A 428 23.06 32.69 -14.99
C HIS A 428 22.35 31.73 -15.96
N ASP A 429 22.75 31.75 -17.23
CA ASP A 429 22.58 30.57 -18.07
C ASP A 429 23.23 29.39 -17.32
N PRO A 430 22.48 28.33 -17.03
CA PRO A 430 22.99 27.19 -16.29
C PRO A 430 24.23 26.59 -16.96
N LEU A 431 25.17 26.14 -16.12
CA LEU A 431 26.32 25.31 -16.51
C LEU A 431 25.85 23.92 -16.97
N PHE A 432 24.94 23.85 -17.95
CA PHE A 432 24.43 22.61 -18.50
C PHE A 432 25.45 22.00 -19.46
N ASN A 433 26.13 20.95 -19.01
CA ASN A 433 26.52 19.89 -19.94
C ASN A 433 25.23 19.21 -20.40
N LYS A 434 25.05 18.87 -21.68
CA LYS A 434 23.86 18.15 -22.19
C LYS A 434 23.75 16.77 -21.52
N PRO A 435 22.93 16.58 -20.47
CA PRO A 435 22.82 15.27 -19.83
C PRO A 435 21.87 14.42 -20.68
N HIS A 436 22.32 13.26 -21.12
CA HIS A 436 21.48 12.34 -21.88
C HIS A 436 20.58 11.54 -20.93
N TYR A 437 19.52 12.18 -20.46
CA TYR A 437 18.47 11.51 -19.70
C TYR A 437 17.47 10.82 -20.63
N PRO A 438 17.12 9.55 -20.39
CA PRO A 438 16.03 8.88 -21.09
C PRO A 438 14.68 9.27 -20.49
N TRP A 439 14.35 10.58 -20.48
CA TRP A 439 13.10 11.07 -19.92
C TRP A 439 11.90 10.40 -20.59
N LYS A 440 10.98 9.90 -19.77
CA LYS A 440 9.66 9.43 -20.18
C LYS A 440 8.58 10.42 -19.77
N HIS A 441 8.72 11.02 -18.59
CA HIS A 441 7.75 11.98 -18.08
C HIS A 441 8.47 13.19 -17.48
N VAL A 442 8.14 14.37 -17.98
CA VAL A 442 8.63 15.65 -17.45
C VAL A 442 7.43 16.53 -17.16
N LYS A 443 7.27 16.89 -15.89
CA LYS A 443 6.31 17.89 -15.43
C LYS A 443 7.05 18.98 -14.69
N ILE A 444 6.93 20.22 -15.14
CA ILE A 444 7.53 21.37 -14.48
C ILE A 444 6.48 22.47 -14.43
N HIS A 445 6.09 22.89 -13.24
CA HIS A 445 4.99 23.83 -13.03
C HIS A 445 5.45 25.10 -12.32
N LEU A 446 4.86 26.22 -12.73
CA LEU A 446 4.86 27.49 -12.00
C LEU A 446 6.27 28.07 -11.70
N THR A 447 7.22 27.97 -12.63
CA THR A 447 8.56 28.54 -12.45
C THR A 447 8.92 29.59 -13.50
N HIS A 448 9.45 30.72 -13.03
CA HIS A 448 9.94 31.82 -13.88
C HIS A 448 11.38 31.62 -14.35
N LEU A 449 12.03 30.53 -13.95
CA LEU A 449 13.43 30.25 -14.31
C LEU A 449 13.56 29.20 -15.41
N LEU A 450 12.44 28.67 -15.91
CA LEU A 450 12.44 27.72 -17.02
C LEU A 450 12.43 28.48 -18.35
N THR A 451 13.62 28.83 -18.85
CA THR A 451 13.81 29.48 -20.15
C THR A 451 13.94 28.45 -21.27
N ASP A 452 13.89 28.91 -22.53
CA ASP A 452 14.03 28.05 -23.72
C ASP A 452 15.33 27.23 -23.73
N ASN A 453 16.44 27.84 -23.31
CA ASN A 453 17.73 27.14 -23.22
C ASN A 453 17.67 26.02 -22.17
N VAL A 454 17.03 26.27 -21.02
CA VAL A 454 16.90 25.28 -19.94
C VAL A 454 16.10 24.06 -20.40
N ILE A 455 14.93 24.27 -21.01
CA ILE A 455 14.07 23.16 -21.44
C ILE A 455 14.68 22.38 -22.61
N LYS A 456 15.33 23.05 -23.58
CA LYS A 456 16.08 22.37 -24.66
C LYS A 456 17.16 21.45 -24.11
N ASN A 457 17.95 21.96 -23.16
CA ASN A 457 19.04 21.19 -22.57
C ASN A 457 18.50 20.03 -21.72
N LEU A 458 17.40 20.25 -20.99
CA LEU A 458 16.75 19.21 -20.19
C LEU A 458 16.22 18.06 -21.06
N LEU A 459 15.56 18.38 -22.18
CA LEU A 459 14.95 17.40 -23.08
C LEU A 459 15.94 16.80 -24.09
N HIS A 460 17.18 17.29 -24.13
CA HIS A 460 18.18 16.85 -25.09
C HIS A 460 18.39 15.33 -25.04
N GLY A 461 18.19 14.66 -26.18
CA GLY A 461 18.35 13.21 -26.30
C GLY A 461 17.19 12.36 -25.77
N SER A 462 16.09 12.98 -25.31
CA SER A 462 14.90 12.28 -24.82
C SER A 462 13.72 12.23 -25.79
N ALA A 463 13.85 12.83 -26.98
CA ALA A 463 12.75 12.94 -27.96
C ALA A 463 12.15 11.58 -28.36
N SER A 464 12.94 10.51 -28.39
CA SER A 464 12.47 9.15 -28.70
C SER A 464 11.88 8.41 -27.50
N THR A 465 12.07 8.88 -26.27
CA THR A 465 11.59 8.21 -25.05
C THR A 465 10.47 8.96 -24.35
N LEU A 466 10.31 10.25 -24.62
CA LEU A 466 9.35 11.11 -23.93
C LEU A 466 7.90 10.74 -24.27
N GLU A 467 7.12 10.43 -23.24
CA GLU A 467 5.70 10.09 -23.31
C GLU A 467 4.81 11.20 -22.75
N THR A 468 5.31 12.01 -21.80
CA THR A 468 4.56 13.11 -21.19
C THR A 468 5.43 14.35 -21.05
N LEU A 469 4.94 15.47 -21.55
CA LEU A 469 5.48 16.81 -21.34
C LEU A 469 4.40 17.72 -20.78
N ASP A 470 4.61 18.21 -19.57
CA ASP A 470 3.69 19.10 -18.87
C ASP A 470 4.46 20.32 -18.35
N LEU A 471 4.12 21.48 -18.87
CA LEU A 471 4.82 22.74 -18.62
C LEU A 471 3.88 23.82 -18.06
N TRP A 472 2.82 23.40 -17.37
CA TRP A 472 1.79 24.31 -16.87
C TRP A 472 2.37 25.55 -16.14
N GLY A 473 1.95 26.73 -16.58
CA GLY A 473 2.19 28.00 -15.90
C GLY A 473 3.62 28.52 -16.05
N ASN A 474 4.41 27.97 -16.96
CA ASN A 474 5.72 28.53 -17.32
C ASN A 474 5.53 29.60 -18.41
N ILE A 475 5.41 30.85 -17.98
CA ILE A 475 5.02 31.97 -18.85
C ILE A 475 6.14 32.47 -19.77
N ILE A 476 7.40 32.11 -19.49
CA ILE A 476 8.59 32.61 -20.22
C ILE A 476 8.96 31.73 -21.41
N ILE A 477 8.51 30.47 -21.45
CA ILE A 477 8.83 29.54 -22.54
C ILE A 477 8.20 30.02 -23.83
N SER A 478 9.02 30.15 -24.87
CA SER A 478 8.59 30.47 -26.23
C SER A 478 8.66 29.25 -27.13
N ASP A 479 8.19 29.40 -28.38
CA ASP A 479 8.28 28.38 -29.41
C ASP A 479 9.70 27.82 -29.53
N GLN A 480 10.71 28.68 -29.39
CA GLN A 480 12.10 28.26 -29.52
C GLN A 480 12.41 27.14 -28.55
N GLY A 481 11.98 27.20 -27.29
CA GLY A 481 12.27 26.18 -26.27
C GLY A 481 11.72 24.79 -26.58
N LEU A 482 10.59 24.70 -27.28
CA LEU A 482 9.89 23.44 -27.55
C LEU A 482 10.17 22.86 -28.94
N LEU A 483 10.69 23.68 -29.85
CA LEU A 483 11.11 23.22 -31.17
C LEU A 483 12.37 22.36 -31.06
N ASN A 484 12.21 21.06 -31.33
CA ASN A 484 13.30 20.10 -31.41
C ASN A 484 13.62 19.76 -32.88
N ASP A 485 14.91 19.55 -33.17
CA ASP A 485 15.38 19.02 -34.46
C ASP A 485 14.90 17.56 -34.68
N THR A 486 14.51 16.88 -33.60
CA THR A 486 14.08 15.48 -33.62
C THR A 486 12.60 15.35 -33.21
N PRO A 487 11.75 14.71 -34.02
CA PRO A 487 10.33 14.53 -33.70
C PRO A 487 10.10 13.68 -32.44
N MET A 488 9.16 14.11 -31.58
CA MET A 488 8.77 13.41 -30.36
C MET A 488 7.69 12.35 -30.63
N LYS A 489 8.09 11.28 -31.31
CA LYS A 489 7.18 10.27 -31.87
C LYS A 489 6.37 9.48 -30.84
N ASN A 490 6.86 9.40 -29.60
CA ASN A 490 6.22 8.63 -28.52
C ASN A 490 5.43 9.51 -27.54
N LEU A 491 5.33 10.82 -27.79
CA LEU A 491 4.61 11.74 -26.92
C LEU A 491 3.11 11.44 -26.96
N LYS A 492 2.54 11.12 -25.80
CA LYS A 492 1.10 10.82 -25.60
C LYS A 492 0.38 11.96 -24.91
N SER A 493 1.04 12.67 -24.00
CA SER A 493 0.44 13.75 -23.22
C SER A 493 1.24 15.04 -23.36
N LEU A 494 0.57 16.10 -23.83
CA LEU A 494 1.13 17.44 -23.98
C LEU A 494 0.25 18.46 -23.24
N LEU A 495 0.75 19.01 -22.14
CA LEU A 495 0.02 19.93 -21.28
C LEU A 495 0.76 21.26 -21.22
N LEU A 496 0.20 22.29 -21.88
CA LEU A 496 0.81 23.62 -22.05
C LEU A 496 -0.08 24.73 -21.50
N ARG A 497 -0.93 24.39 -20.52
CA ARG A 497 -1.82 25.34 -19.87
C ARG A 497 -1.05 26.58 -19.38
N GLU A 498 -1.58 27.77 -19.63
CA GLU A 498 -1.00 29.04 -19.17
C GLU A 498 0.44 29.31 -19.65
N CYS A 499 0.88 28.68 -20.75
CA CYS A 499 2.14 29.00 -21.43
C CYS A 499 1.97 30.14 -22.44
N TYR A 500 1.72 31.36 -21.94
CA TYR A 500 1.27 32.51 -22.74
C TYR A 500 2.21 32.97 -23.86
N SER A 501 3.50 32.64 -23.81
CA SER A 501 4.50 33.07 -24.80
C SER A 501 4.62 32.13 -26.03
N LEU A 502 3.79 31.08 -26.10
CA LEU A 502 3.72 30.19 -27.25
C LEU A 502 2.83 30.77 -28.35
N THR A 503 3.23 30.60 -29.62
CA THR A 503 2.45 31.01 -30.79
C THR A 503 1.76 29.82 -31.45
N SER A 504 0.74 30.09 -32.28
CA SER A 504 0.04 29.05 -33.03
C SER A 504 0.98 28.27 -33.97
N LYS A 505 1.98 28.95 -34.55
CA LYS A 505 3.01 28.29 -35.38
C LYS A 505 3.87 27.33 -34.56
N GLY A 506 4.29 27.73 -33.37
CA GLY A 506 5.05 26.87 -32.46
C GLY A 506 4.25 25.63 -32.03
N VAL A 507 3.01 25.83 -31.59
CA VAL A 507 2.10 24.75 -31.19
C VAL A 507 1.81 23.82 -32.37
N SER A 508 1.49 24.34 -33.56
CA SER A 508 1.25 23.53 -34.76
C SER A 508 2.47 22.69 -35.11
N THR A 509 3.67 23.28 -35.06
CA THR A 509 4.91 22.54 -35.33
C THR A 509 5.10 21.40 -34.32
N LEU A 510 4.87 21.66 -33.03
CA LEU A 510 4.96 20.65 -31.98
C LEU A 510 3.95 19.51 -32.18
N LEU A 511 2.71 19.82 -32.54
CA LEU A 511 1.68 18.83 -32.86
C LEU A 511 2.07 17.96 -34.07
N SER A 512 2.65 18.57 -35.12
CA SER A 512 3.14 17.85 -36.30
C SER A 512 4.25 16.84 -35.96
N GLN A 513 5.05 17.13 -34.93
CA GLN A 513 6.14 16.29 -34.46
C GLN A 513 5.69 15.15 -33.52
N SER A 514 4.42 15.16 -33.09
CA SER A 514 3.87 14.25 -32.07
C SER A 514 2.58 13.56 -32.52
N PRO A 515 2.64 12.62 -33.48
CA PRO A 515 1.46 11.99 -34.07
C PRO A 515 0.71 11.02 -33.13
N GLN A 516 1.32 10.62 -32.00
CA GLN A 516 0.75 9.65 -31.06
C GLN A 516 0.01 10.31 -29.87
N LEU A 517 -0.27 11.61 -29.94
CA LEU A 517 -0.93 12.34 -28.86
C LEU A 517 -2.32 11.78 -28.55
N GLU A 518 -2.57 11.59 -27.25
CA GLU A 518 -3.82 11.11 -26.66
C GLU A 518 -4.45 12.19 -25.77
N HIS A 519 -3.63 12.96 -25.05
CA HIS A 519 -4.08 13.97 -24.10
C HIS A 519 -3.41 15.32 -24.38
N VAL A 520 -4.20 16.32 -24.73
CA VAL A 520 -3.71 17.67 -25.05
C VAL A 520 -4.44 18.70 -24.21
N ASN A 521 -3.69 19.56 -23.52
CA ASN A 521 -4.23 20.72 -22.82
C ASN A 521 -3.55 22.00 -23.32
N LEU A 522 -4.31 22.85 -24.00
CA LEU A 522 -3.91 24.14 -24.53
C LEU A 522 -4.75 25.27 -23.91
N SER A 523 -5.33 25.02 -22.72
CA SER A 523 -6.15 26.00 -22.02
C SER A 523 -5.35 27.27 -21.68
N HIS A 524 -6.04 28.40 -21.67
CA HIS A 524 -5.46 29.74 -21.45
C HIS A 524 -4.40 30.18 -22.48
N LEU A 525 -4.24 29.48 -23.61
CA LEU A 525 -3.40 29.98 -24.70
C LEU A 525 -4.14 31.05 -25.51
N ALA A 526 -3.43 32.15 -25.80
CA ALA A 526 -4.03 33.34 -26.39
C ALA A 526 -4.31 33.22 -27.90
N ILE A 527 -3.79 32.18 -28.57
CA ILE A 527 -3.85 32.06 -30.03
C ILE A 527 -3.95 30.58 -30.41
N ILE A 528 -5.18 30.11 -30.66
CA ILE A 528 -5.46 28.80 -31.27
C ILE A 528 -6.20 29.08 -32.58
N ASP A 529 -5.55 28.82 -33.72
CA ASP A 529 -6.04 29.12 -35.06
C ASP A 529 -6.37 27.84 -35.87
N ASP A 530 -6.80 28.04 -37.12
CA ASP A 530 -7.19 26.96 -38.02
C ASP A 530 -6.06 25.93 -38.24
N ASP A 531 -4.80 26.37 -38.28
CA ASP A 531 -3.65 25.50 -38.45
C ASP A 531 -3.48 24.54 -37.27
N VAL A 532 -3.61 25.06 -36.03
CA VAL A 532 -3.55 24.26 -34.80
C VAL A 532 -4.65 23.20 -34.80
N LEU A 533 -5.90 23.56 -35.14
CA LEU A 533 -7.00 22.60 -35.21
C LEU A 533 -6.81 21.55 -36.31
N CYS A 534 -6.30 21.93 -37.48
CA CYS A 534 -5.99 20.98 -38.56
C CYS A 534 -4.95 19.92 -38.11
N HIS A 535 -3.96 20.35 -37.31
CA HIS A 535 -2.95 19.44 -36.79
C HIS A 535 -3.54 18.53 -35.69
N LEU A 536 -4.38 19.06 -34.80
CA LEU A 536 -5.12 18.26 -33.82
C LEU A 536 -6.05 17.24 -34.50
N ALA A 537 -6.66 17.59 -35.64
CA ALA A 537 -7.49 16.67 -36.42
C ALA A 537 -6.70 15.46 -36.96
N SER A 538 -5.40 15.66 -37.20
CA SER A 538 -4.46 14.63 -37.67
C SER A 538 -3.99 13.68 -36.55
N CYS A 539 -4.15 14.05 -35.27
CA CYS A 539 -3.82 13.20 -34.12
C CYS A 539 -4.85 12.07 -33.95
N GLN A 540 -4.63 10.93 -34.62
CA GLN A 540 -5.62 9.85 -34.70
C GLN A 540 -6.02 9.23 -33.37
N LYS A 541 -5.15 9.33 -32.35
CA LYS A 541 -5.35 8.77 -31.00
C LYS A 541 -5.84 9.79 -29.98
N LEU A 542 -6.16 11.02 -30.38
CA LEU A 542 -6.57 12.08 -29.48
C LEU A 542 -7.87 11.69 -28.74
N GLN A 543 -7.79 11.60 -27.42
CA GLN A 543 -8.85 11.20 -26.50
C GLN A 543 -9.36 12.37 -25.67
N THR A 544 -8.46 13.25 -25.21
CA THR A 544 -8.87 14.42 -24.41
C THR A 544 -8.23 15.68 -24.97
N LEU A 545 -9.05 16.71 -25.18
CA LEU A 545 -8.61 18.04 -25.58
C LEU A 545 -9.23 19.08 -24.66
N ASP A 546 -8.40 19.94 -24.08
CA ASP A 546 -8.84 21.08 -23.29
C ASP A 546 -8.38 22.38 -23.95
N LEU A 547 -9.36 23.18 -24.40
CA LEU A 547 -9.20 24.51 -25.00
C LEU A 547 -9.87 25.59 -24.12
N SER A 548 -10.16 25.28 -22.86
CA SER A 548 -10.86 26.22 -21.97
C SER A 548 -10.07 27.51 -21.80
N TYR A 549 -10.76 28.65 -21.76
CA TYR A 549 -10.18 30.00 -21.69
C TYR A 549 -9.18 30.33 -22.82
N ALA A 550 -9.06 29.48 -23.85
CA ALA A 550 -8.28 29.81 -25.03
C ALA A 550 -9.07 30.76 -25.93
N ASN A 551 -8.35 31.64 -26.63
CA ASN A 551 -8.94 32.49 -27.64
C ASN A 551 -8.86 31.79 -29.01
N LEU A 552 -10.00 31.30 -29.50
CA LEU A 552 -10.07 30.51 -30.72
C LEU A 552 -10.32 31.42 -31.93
N THR A 553 -9.33 31.58 -32.78
CA THR A 553 -9.45 32.31 -34.05
C THR A 553 -9.58 31.30 -35.19
N VAL A 554 -10.65 30.50 -35.13
CA VAL A 554 -10.89 29.35 -36.02
C VAL A 554 -12.17 29.56 -36.82
N SER A 555 -12.20 29.11 -38.06
CA SER A 555 -13.42 29.13 -38.88
C SER A 555 -14.37 28.00 -38.49
N ASP A 556 -15.67 28.24 -38.67
CA ASP A 556 -16.72 27.24 -38.44
C ASP A 556 -16.50 25.96 -39.26
N GLU A 557 -15.96 26.09 -40.48
CA GLU A 557 -15.66 24.96 -41.37
C GLU A 557 -14.53 24.09 -40.80
N THR A 558 -13.41 24.70 -40.38
CA THR A 558 -12.29 23.97 -39.77
C THR A 558 -12.71 23.28 -38.47
N PHE A 559 -13.50 23.96 -37.64
CA PHE A 559 -13.95 23.41 -36.37
C PHE A 559 -14.86 22.19 -36.58
N ARG A 560 -15.83 22.27 -37.51
CA ARG A 560 -16.67 21.11 -37.88
C ARG A 560 -15.82 19.97 -38.42
N HIS A 561 -14.85 20.27 -39.29
CA HIS A 561 -13.92 19.28 -39.82
C HIS A 561 -13.14 18.55 -38.71
N PHE A 562 -12.60 19.28 -37.73
CA PHE A 562 -11.93 18.69 -36.58
C PHE A 562 -12.83 17.70 -35.82
N ILE A 563 -14.07 18.11 -35.51
CA ILE A 563 -15.04 17.26 -34.81
C ILE A 563 -15.33 15.98 -35.61
N ASP A 564 -15.58 16.11 -36.92
CA ASP A 564 -15.86 14.95 -37.77
C ASP A 564 -14.66 13.99 -37.86
N GLN A 565 -13.42 14.49 -37.89
CA GLN A 565 -12.23 13.64 -37.89
C GLN A 565 -12.03 12.90 -36.56
N ARG A 566 -12.40 13.51 -35.43
CA ARG A 566 -12.12 12.98 -34.08
C ARG A 566 -13.31 12.30 -33.41
N LEU A 567 -14.45 12.16 -34.10
CA LEU A 567 -15.71 11.68 -33.51
C LEU A 567 -15.62 10.30 -32.83
N HIS A 568 -14.74 9.43 -33.34
CA HIS A 568 -14.57 8.08 -32.81
C HIS A 568 -13.52 7.97 -31.70
N SER A 569 -12.56 8.91 -31.64
CA SER A 569 -11.43 8.86 -30.71
C SER A 569 -11.64 9.74 -29.48
N LEU A 570 -12.26 10.91 -29.65
CA LEU A 570 -12.40 11.92 -28.61
C LEU A 570 -13.42 11.49 -27.55
N LYS A 571 -12.99 11.50 -26.30
CA LYS A 571 -13.77 11.15 -25.11
C LYS A 571 -14.10 12.36 -24.26
N SER A 572 -13.31 13.44 -24.33
CA SER A 572 -13.51 14.68 -23.59
C SER A 572 -12.96 15.87 -24.38
N LEU A 573 -13.77 16.92 -24.50
CA LEU A 573 -13.50 18.16 -25.18
C LEU A 573 -13.97 19.31 -24.28
N ALA A 574 -13.06 19.94 -23.55
CA ALA A 574 -13.38 21.08 -22.70
C ALA A 574 -13.24 22.39 -23.48
N LEU A 575 -14.32 23.19 -23.48
CA LEU A 575 -14.45 24.45 -24.23
C LEU A 575 -14.92 25.61 -23.34
N ASP A 576 -14.71 25.51 -22.03
CA ASP A 576 -15.22 26.48 -21.06
C ASP A 576 -14.66 27.88 -21.36
N TYR A 577 -15.52 28.91 -21.33
CA TYR A 577 -15.12 30.31 -21.56
C TYR A 577 -14.37 30.55 -22.87
N THR A 578 -14.75 29.84 -23.94
CA THR A 578 -14.27 30.09 -25.30
C THR A 578 -15.22 31.00 -26.09
N ASN A 579 -14.77 31.53 -27.22
CA ASN A 579 -15.54 32.37 -28.14
C ASN A 579 -16.29 31.58 -29.24
N ILE A 580 -16.47 30.26 -29.06
CA ILE A 580 -17.19 29.40 -30.01
C ILE A 580 -18.69 29.75 -30.03
N SER A 581 -19.29 29.74 -31.22
CA SER A 581 -20.73 29.97 -31.38
C SER A 581 -21.56 28.85 -30.74
N LYS A 582 -22.77 29.20 -30.27
CA LYS A 582 -23.72 28.22 -29.73
C LYS A 582 -24.03 27.09 -30.74
N GLU A 583 -24.05 27.41 -32.03
CA GLU A 583 -24.30 26.45 -33.10
C GLU A 583 -23.20 25.39 -33.18
N LEU A 584 -21.92 25.81 -33.16
CA LEU A 584 -20.79 24.87 -33.16
C LEU A 584 -20.72 24.04 -31.89
N LEU A 585 -21.05 24.61 -30.73
CA LEU A 585 -21.14 23.86 -29.48
C LEU A 585 -22.21 22.76 -29.58
N CYS A 586 -23.41 23.09 -30.08
CA CYS A 586 -24.46 22.12 -30.33
C CYS A 586 -24.01 21.04 -31.33
N TYR A 587 -23.32 21.43 -32.40
CA TYR A 587 -22.77 20.49 -33.38
C TYR A 587 -21.84 19.46 -32.72
N SER A 588 -20.90 19.91 -31.89
CA SER A 588 -19.99 19.04 -31.13
C SER A 588 -20.73 18.08 -30.22
N MET A 589 -21.70 18.58 -29.45
CA MET A 589 -22.50 17.76 -28.53
C MET A 589 -23.34 16.68 -29.25
N MET A 590 -23.80 16.97 -30.46
CA MET A 590 -24.58 16.02 -31.27
C MET A 590 -23.72 14.92 -31.90
N LYS A 591 -22.48 15.25 -32.26
CA LYS A 591 -21.57 14.34 -32.98
C LYS A 591 -20.73 13.47 -32.04
N LEU A 592 -20.27 14.04 -30.93
CA LEU A 592 -19.45 13.34 -29.95
C LEU A 592 -20.33 12.47 -29.04
N LYS A 593 -19.73 11.42 -28.44
CA LYS A 593 -20.46 10.54 -27.52
C LYS A 593 -20.98 11.35 -26.32
N CYS A 594 -22.15 10.96 -25.81
CA CYS A 594 -22.78 11.65 -24.67
C CYS A 594 -21.80 11.76 -23.48
N GLY A 595 -21.60 12.98 -22.98
CA GLY A 595 -20.66 13.29 -21.89
C GLY A 595 -19.23 13.64 -22.32
N ALA A 596 -18.97 13.75 -23.63
CA ALA A 596 -17.65 14.11 -24.15
C ALA A 596 -17.41 15.61 -24.33
N VAL A 597 -18.41 16.49 -24.20
CA VAL A 597 -18.26 17.95 -24.29
C VAL A 597 -18.71 18.58 -23.00
#